data_AF-A0A2E2AGL4-F1
#
_entry.id   AF-A0A2E2AGL4-F1
#
_cell.length_a   1.000
_cell.length_b   1.000
_cell.length_c   1.000
_cell.angle_alpha   90.00
_cell.angle_beta   90.00
_cell.angle_gamma   90.00
#
_symmetry.space_group_name_H-M   'P 1'
#
loop_
_entity.id
_entity.type
_entity.pdbx_description
1 polymer ?
#
loop_
_entity_poly.entity_id
_entity_poly.type
_entity_poly.pdbx_seq_one_letter_code
_entity_poly.pdbx_strand_id
1 'polypeptide(L)'
;MNQKVIASFVCKSEDFTSNKKHINQETDFKNLEQAFHNVLLGQRIITLVEKAYGEIETVLSQVKHYVSSSLLSNLEDSQKAILEVKIPLSLKALDKIAQTSTHKGQNLLNGNLSASVKNNSHFFLLVGSISSSENRINLNTSLDIPSISTKSLGLEKLSVGSKQDGFNELMMLENALAIIIQLKQRSSSLRSHLEKVNQYLSISIENHHAANTAPYSCEQAEELIRVATDFRNINDDY
;
A
#
# COMPACT_ATOMS: atom_id res chain seq x y z
N MET A 1 -18.00 -67.14 -18.90
CA MET A 1 -17.03 -66.25 -19.55
C MET A 1 -16.63 -65.19 -18.52
N ASN A 2 -15.39 -65.31 -18.03
CA ASN A 2 -14.56 -64.39 -17.24
C ASN A 2 -15.21 -63.32 -16.31
N GLN A 3 -15.25 -63.63 -15.02
CA GLN A 3 -14.97 -62.64 -13.97
C GLN A 3 -13.45 -62.57 -13.74
N LYS A 4 -12.87 -61.37 -13.84
CA LYS A 4 -11.85 -60.82 -12.92
C LYS A 4 -11.28 -59.52 -13.50
N VAL A 5 -11.71 -58.40 -12.93
CA VAL A 5 -10.83 -57.24 -12.70
C VAL A 5 -11.23 -56.65 -11.34
N ILE A 6 -10.57 -57.09 -10.27
CA ILE A 6 -10.47 -56.28 -9.05
C ILE A 6 -9.18 -55.50 -9.26
N ALA A 7 -9.30 -54.22 -9.62
CA ALA A 7 -8.16 -53.32 -9.60
C ALA A 7 -7.78 -53.13 -8.12
N SER A 8 -6.74 -53.85 -7.69
CA SER A 8 -6.12 -53.63 -6.39
C SER A 8 -5.39 -52.29 -6.42
N PHE A 9 -6.05 -51.22 -6.00
CA PHE A 9 -5.36 -49.99 -5.60
C PHE A 9 -4.79 -50.23 -4.20
N VAL A 10 -3.55 -50.71 -4.15
CA VAL A 10 -2.78 -50.76 -2.91
C VAL A 10 -2.33 -49.33 -2.60
N CYS A 11 -3.04 -48.64 -1.71
CA CYS A 11 -2.55 -47.39 -1.13
C CYS A 11 -1.47 -47.72 -0.08
N LYS A 12 -0.21 -47.35 -0.33
CA LYS A 12 0.91 -47.49 0.60
C LYS A 12 1.45 -46.11 0.93
N SER A 13 1.61 -45.78 2.22
CA SER A 13 2.37 -44.63 2.76
C SER A 13 2.00 -43.21 2.32
N GLU A 14 1.09 -43.04 1.37
CA GLU A 14 0.70 -41.75 0.79
C GLU A 14 -0.23 -40.92 1.68
N ASP A 15 -0.90 -41.50 2.67
CA ASP A 15 -1.83 -40.78 3.55
C ASP A 15 -1.14 -39.78 4.49
N PHE A 16 0.05 -40.09 5.02
CA PHE A 16 0.80 -39.16 5.87
C PHE A 16 1.44 -38.01 5.08
N THR A 17 1.91 -38.28 3.86
CA THR A 17 2.46 -37.25 2.96
C THR A 17 1.35 -36.38 2.37
N SER A 18 0.17 -36.96 2.08
CA SER A 18 -1.03 -36.24 1.65
C SER A 18 -1.59 -35.33 2.76
N ASN A 19 -1.71 -35.83 3.99
CA ASN A 19 -2.16 -35.03 5.13
C ASN A 19 -1.19 -33.87 5.46
N LYS A 20 0.13 -34.14 5.44
CA LYS A 20 1.16 -33.09 5.59
C LYS A 20 1.12 -32.05 4.46
N LYS A 21 0.84 -32.49 3.23
CA LYS A 21 0.68 -31.60 2.07
C LYS A 21 -0.57 -30.71 2.22
N HIS A 22 -1.68 -31.26 2.70
CA HIS A 22 -2.92 -30.53 2.95
C HIS A 22 -2.78 -29.47 4.05
N ILE A 23 -2.15 -29.80 5.18
CA ILE A 23 -1.90 -28.86 6.28
C ILE A 23 -1.02 -27.69 5.81
N ASN A 24 -0.01 -27.96 4.98
CA ASN A 24 0.84 -26.92 4.40
C ASN A 24 0.05 -26.02 3.42
N GLN A 25 -0.80 -26.60 2.56
CA GLN A 25 -1.63 -25.86 1.61
C GLN A 25 -2.65 -24.94 2.30
N GLU A 26 -3.27 -25.39 3.40
CA GLU A 26 -4.20 -24.56 4.19
C GLU A 26 -3.48 -23.42 4.91
N THR A 27 -2.27 -23.69 5.42
CA THR A 27 -1.43 -22.66 6.07
C THR A 27 -0.99 -21.61 5.05
N ASP A 28 -0.56 -22.03 3.86
CA ASP A 28 -0.17 -21.11 2.79
C ASP A 28 -1.34 -20.25 2.31
N PHE A 29 -2.53 -20.84 2.19
CA PHE A 29 -3.75 -20.11 1.82
C PHE A 29 -4.06 -18.95 2.79
N LYS A 30 -4.08 -19.22 4.10
CA LYS A 30 -4.31 -18.19 5.13
C LYS A 30 -3.24 -17.10 5.11
N ASN A 31 -1.98 -17.47 4.87
CA ASN A 31 -0.90 -16.49 4.76
C ASN A 31 -1.04 -15.60 3.52
N LEU A 32 -1.51 -16.15 2.38
CA LEU A 32 -1.80 -15.39 1.17
C LEU A 32 -2.97 -14.41 1.37
N GLU A 33 -4.05 -14.83 2.04
CA GLU A 33 -5.16 -13.93 2.41
C GLU A 33 -4.68 -12.78 3.30
N GLN A 34 -3.85 -13.09 4.29
CA GLN A 34 -3.25 -12.06 5.16
C GLN A 34 -2.35 -11.11 4.37
N ALA A 35 -1.54 -11.62 3.44
CA ALA A 35 -0.73 -10.80 2.54
C ALA A 35 -1.60 -9.86 1.69
N PHE A 36 -2.71 -10.36 1.14
CA PHE A 36 -3.66 -9.56 0.38
C PHE A 36 -4.25 -8.42 1.24
N HIS A 37 -4.68 -8.73 2.46
CA HIS A 37 -5.16 -7.72 3.41
C HIS A 37 -4.09 -6.69 3.80
N ASN A 38 -2.84 -7.13 3.96
CA ASN A 38 -1.71 -6.22 4.22
C ASN A 38 -1.48 -5.27 3.06
N VAL A 39 -1.54 -5.74 1.81
CA VAL A 39 -1.38 -4.89 0.62
C VAL A 39 -2.51 -3.86 0.55
N LEU A 40 -3.76 -4.24 0.83
CA LEU A 40 -4.87 -3.30 0.94
C LEU A 40 -4.65 -2.25 2.06
N LEU A 41 -4.05 -2.64 3.20
CA LEU A 41 -3.63 -1.69 4.24
C LEU A 41 -2.57 -0.72 3.71
N GLY A 42 -1.58 -1.21 2.96
CA GLY A 42 -0.57 -0.39 2.30
C GLY A 42 -1.18 0.63 1.34
N GLN A 43 -2.08 0.20 0.47
CA GLN A 43 -2.78 1.08 -0.46
C GLN A 43 -3.56 2.18 0.28
N ARG A 44 -4.21 1.86 1.42
CA ARG A 44 -4.86 2.87 2.26
C ARG A 44 -3.88 3.90 2.82
N ILE A 45 -2.71 3.46 3.30
CA ILE A 45 -1.67 4.37 3.80
C ILE A 45 -1.20 5.31 2.67
N ILE A 46 -0.94 4.76 1.47
CA ILE A 46 -0.52 5.56 0.31
C ILE A 46 -1.59 6.59 -0.06
N THR A 47 -2.88 6.23 -0.04
CA THR A 47 -3.98 7.16 -0.31
C THR A 47 -4.05 8.29 0.72
N LEU A 48 -3.82 8.02 2.01
CA LEU A 48 -3.76 9.06 3.03
C LEU A 48 -2.59 10.02 2.79
N VAL A 49 -1.42 9.48 2.46
CA VAL A 49 -0.21 10.25 2.15
C VAL A 49 -0.43 11.15 0.94
N GLU A 50 -0.98 10.63 -0.15
CA GLU A 50 -1.21 11.40 -1.37
C GLU A 50 -2.29 12.48 -1.20
N LYS A 51 -3.32 12.20 -0.39
CA LYS A 51 -4.28 13.23 -0.01
C LYS A 51 -3.57 14.39 0.68
N ALA A 52 -2.70 14.10 1.66
CA ALA A 52 -1.95 15.13 2.37
C ALA A 52 -1.02 15.91 1.41
N TYR A 53 -0.38 15.24 0.44
CA TYR A 53 0.41 15.92 -0.59
C TYR A 53 -0.43 16.87 -1.45
N GLY A 54 -1.64 16.47 -1.86
CA GLY A 54 -2.54 17.34 -2.61
C GLY A 54 -2.98 18.58 -1.82
N GLU A 55 -3.23 18.42 -0.52
CA GLU A 55 -3.54 19.55 0.37
C GLU A 55 -2.34 20.49 0.51
N ILE A 56 -1.13 19.95 0.72
CA ILE A 56 0.11 20.74 0.82
C ILE A 56 0.42 21.47 -0.50
N GLU A 57 0.30 20.80 -1.64
CA GLU A 57 0.49 21.40 -2.97
C GLU A 57 -0.48 22.56 -3.22
N THR A 58 -1.74 22.41 -2.81
CA THR A 58 -2.75 23.48 -2.88
C THR A 58 -2.32 24.69 -2.05
N VAL A 59 -1.88 24.47 -0.81
CA VAL A 59 -1.40 25.54 0.06
C VAL A 59 -0.16 26.22 -0.52
N LEU A 60 0.83 25.46 -0.99
CA LEU A 60 2.05 26.01 -1.61
C LEU A 60 1.73 26.84 -2.86
N SER A 61 0.80 26.37 -3.70
CA SER A 61 0.35 27.11 -4.89
C SER A 61 -0.35 28.42 -4.52
N GLN A 62 -1.15 28.43 -3.44
CA GLN A 62 -1.77 29.65 -2.92
C GLN A 62 -0.72 30.64 -2.39
N VAL A 63 0.26 30.16 -1.62
CA VAL A 63 1.35 31.02 -1.10
C VAL A 63 2.16 31.60 -2.26
N LYS A 64 2.48 30.79 -3.28
CA LYS A 64 3.13 31.26 -4.51
C LYS A 64 2.34 32.36 -5.21
N HIS A 65 1.02 32.20 -5.33
CA HIS A 65 0.16 33.25 -5.87
C HIS A 65 0.22 34.53 -5.01
N TYR A 66 0.19 34.42 -3.69
CA TYR A 66 0.30 35.58 -2.79
C TYR A 66 1.64 36.30 -2.90
N VAL A 67 2.75 35.56 -2.93
CA VAL A 67 4.09 36.13 -3.12
C VAL A 67 4.19 36.82 -4.49
N SER A 68 3.76 36.15 -5.56
CA SER A 68 3.70 36.78 -6.91
C SER A 68 2.86 38.06 -6.92
N SER A 69 1.73 38.07 -6.21
CA SER A 69 0.87 39.24 -6.11
C SER A 69 1.57 40.38 -5.37
N SER A 70 2.31 40.09 -4.29
CA SER A 70 3.05 41.11 -3.52
C SER A 70 4.18 41.79 -4.29
N LEU A 71 4.64 41.18 -5.39
CA LEU A 71 5.70 41.74 -6.25
C LEU A 71 5.19 42.79 -7.25
N LEU A 72 3.87 42.93 -7.41
CA LEU A 72 3.27 43.92 -8.29
C LEU A 72 3.57 45.34 -7.79
N SER A 73 3.98 46.23 -8.71
CA SER A 73 4.47 47.57 -8.36
C SER A 73 3.40 48.57 -7.91
N ASN A 74 2.12 48.23 -8.05
CA ASN A 74 0.97 49.10 -7.80
C ASN A 74 0.06 48.58 -6.68
N LEU A 75 0.59 47.80 -5.74
CA LEU A 75 -0.17 47.35 -4.58
C LEU A 75 -0.49 48.51 -3.63
N GLU A 76 -1.72 48.54 -3.13
CA GLU A 76 -2.09 49.42 -2.02
C GLU A 76 -1.53 48.88 -0.69
N ASP A 77 -1.24 49.77 0.27
CA ASP A 77 -0.74 49.37 1.60
C ASP A 77 -1.70 48.42 2.32
N SER A 78 -3.02 48.61 2.13
CA SER A 78 -4.07 47.73 2.64
C SER A 78 -3.94 46.30 2.10
N GLN A 79 -3.65 46.15 0.81
CA GLN A 79 -3.46 44.88 0.14
C GLN A 79 -2.16 44.21 0.61
N LYS A 80 -1.10 45.00 0.81
CA LYS A 80 0.18 44.51 1.33
C LYS A 80 0.01 43.94 2.74
N ALA A 81 -0.66 44.66 3.62
CA ALA A 81 -0.97 44.19 4.98
C ALA A 81 -1.80 42.90 4.97
N ILE A 82 -2.73 42.74 4.03
CA ILE A 82 -3.50 41.49 3.88
C ILE A 82 -2.58 40.32 3.49
N LEU A 83 -1.65 40.52 2.55
CA LEU A 83 -0.71 39.47 2.13
C LEU A 83 0.27 39.08 3.24
N GLU A 84 0.73 40.07 4.02
CA GLU A 84 1.57 39.87 5.21
C GLU A 84 0.92 38.96 6.26
N VAL A 85 -0.42 38.92 6.31
CA VAL A 85 -1.18 38.02 7.19
C VAL A 85 -1.47 36.68 6.51
N LYS A 86 -1.85 36.69 5.23
CA LYS A 86 -2.26 35.46 4.51
C LYS A 86 -1.12 34.47 4.33
N ILE A 87 0.08 34.93 3.97
CA ILE A 87 1.25 34.07 3.76
C ILE A 87 1.58 33.25 5.01
N PRO A 88 1.84 33.83 6.19
CA PRO A 88 2.17 33.06 7.39
C PRO A 88 0.99 32.20 7.87
N LEU A 89 -0.26 32.63 7.66
CA LEU A 89 -1.43 31.82 8.01
C LEU A 89 -1.50 30.54 7.16
N SER A 90 -1.27 30.65 5.84
CA SER A 90 -1.22 29.50 4.93
C SER A 90 -0.04 28.57 5.26
N LEU A 91 1.13 29.10 5.62
CA LEU A 91 2.27 28.29 6.05
C LEU A 91 1.98 27.54 7.35
N LYS A 92 1.29 28.16 8.32
CA LYS A 92 0.79 27.45 9.51
C LYS A 92 -0.21 26.35 9.17
N ALA A 93 -1.04 26.56 8.15
CA ALA A 93 -1.96 25.53 7.66
C ALA A 93 -1.21 24.34 7.05
N LEU A 94 -0.12 24.58 6.30
CA LEU A 94 0.77 23.52 5.81
C LEU A 94 1.32 22.68 6.96
N ASP A 95 1.89 23.32 7.99
CA ASP A 95 2.44 22.61 9.15
C ASP A 95 1.36 21.81 9.88
N LYS A 96 0.15 22.36 10.00
CA LYS A 96 -0.99 21.65 10.59
C LYS A 96 -1.35 20.41 9.79
N ILE A 97 -1.46 20.50 8.46
CA ILE A 97 -1.75 19.34 7.58
C ILE A 97 -0.69 18.26 7.81
N ALA A 98 0.60 18.62 7.81
CA ALA A 98 1.70 17.71 8.05
C ALA A 98 1.59 17.02 9.43
N GLN A 99 1.26 17.77 10.48
CA GLN A 99 1.11 17.24 11.84
C GLN A 99 -0.12 16.33 12.01
N THR A 100 -1.23 16.63 11.33
CA THR A 100 -2.48 15.87 11.45
C THR A 100 -2.58 14.68 10.52
N SER A 101 -1.67 14.54 9.56
CA SER A 101 -1.60 13.42 8.61
C SER A 101 -1.12 12.14 9.31
N THR A 102 -2.03 11.45 9.98
CA THR A 102 -1.73 10.28 10.81
C THR A 102 -2.52 9.04 10.39
N HIS A 103 -1.94 7.87 10.63
CA HIS A 103 -2.62 6.58 10.55
C HIS A 103 -2.38 5.81 11.85
N LYS A 104 -3.45 5.43 12.56
CA LYS A 104 -3.37 4.71 13.86
C LYS A 104 -2.44 5.40 14.87
N GLY A 105 -2.47 6.73 14.93
CA GLY A 105 -1.63 7.53 15.82
C GLY A 105 -0.19 7.75 15.36
N GLN A 106 0.24 7.12 14.27
CA GLN A 106 1.56 7.36 13.67
C GLN A 106 1.47 8.47 12.63
N ASN A 107 2.31 9.48 12.75
CA ASN A 107 2.41 10.54 11.75
C ASN A 107 3.15 10.02 10.50
N LEU A 108 2.62 10.34 9.33
CA LEU A 108 3.10 9.84 8.04
C LEU A 108 4.11 10.79 7.37
N LEU A 109 4.15 12.06 7.80
CA LEU A 109 4.91 13.16 7.17
C LEU A 109 6.00 13.74 8.08
N ASN A 110 6.27 13.14 9.25
CA ASN A 110 7.28 13.60 10.21
C ASN A 110 8.70 13.03 9.94
N GLY A 111 8.90 12.33 8.83
CA GLY A 111 10.17 11.70 8.46
C GLY A 111 10.36 10.26 8.93
N ASN A 112 9.42 9.68 9.67
CA ASN A 112 9.48 8.26 10.08
C ASN A 112 9.50 7.29 8.88
N LEU A 113 8.99 7.72 7.72
CA LEU A 113 8.98 6.96 6.46
C LEU A 113 10.14 7.35 5.52
N SER A 114 11.16 8.05 6.01
CA SER A 114 12.36 8.34 5.19
C SER A 114 13.29 7.12 5.13
N ALA A 115 13.97 6.95 4.00
CA ALA A 115 15.03 5.95 3.83
C ALA A 115 16.27 6.23 4.70
N SER A 116 16.39 7.44 5.27
CA SER A 116 17.50 7.85 6.14
C SER A 116 17.33 7.39 7.60
N VAL A 117 16.15 6.87 7.96
CA VAL A 117 15.91 6.27 9.28
C VAL A 117 16.77 5.00 9.43
N LYS A 118 17.07 4.56 10.66
CA LYS A 118 17.82 3.31 10.87
C LYS A 118 17.04 2.12 10.29
N ASN A 119 17.72 1.22 9.58
CA ASN A 119 17.10 0.06 8.92
C ASN A 119 16.21 -0.79 9.83
N ASN A 120 16.55 -0.92 11.12
CA ASN A 120 15.77 -1.68 12.11
C ASN A 120 14.47 -0.98 12.54
N SER A 121 14.26 0.27 12.14
CA SER A 121 13.05 1.06 12.36
C SER A 121 12.26 1.28 11.07
N HIS A 122 12.64 0.64 9.96
CA HIS A 122 11.88 0.69 8.72
C HIS A 122 10.55 -0.04 8.86
N PHE A 123 9.53 0.47 8.18
CA PHE A 123 8.22 -0.14 8.07
C PHE A 123 8.20 -1.10 6.89
N PHE A 124 7.79 -2.34 7.16
CA PHE A 124 7.69 -3.38 6.16
C PHE A 124 6.25 -3.83 5.99
N LEU A 125 5.89 -4.10 4.75
CA LEU A 125 4.61 -4.66 4.38
C LEU A 125 4.85 -6.11 3.91
N LEU A 126 4.29 -7.07 4.62
CA LEU A 126 4.39 -8.48 4.26
C LEU A 126 3.39 -8.79 3.14
N VAL A 127 3.91 -9.17 1.98
CA VAL A 127 3.18 -9.36 0.71
C VAL A 127 3.26 -10.78 0.15
N GLY A 128 3.65 -11.76 0.95
CA GLY A 128 3.72 -13.16 0.52
C GLY A 128 3.42 -14.15 1.64
N SER A 129 3.32 -15.43 1.27
CA SER A 129 2.94 -16.52 2.19
C SER A 129 3.97 -16.77 3.31
N ILE A 130 5.25 -16.49 3.04
CA ILE A 130 6.36 -16.79 3.97
C ILE A 130 6.98 -15.48 4.44
N SER A 131 7.36 -15.41 5.71
CA SER A 131 8.01 -14.24 6.33
C SER A 131 9.49 -14.06 5.94
N SER A 132 9.86 -14.28 4.68
CA SER A 132 11.20 -14.01 4.14
C SER A 132 11.41 -12.52 3.81
N SER A 133 12.65 -12.12 3.52
CA SER A 133 12.97 -10.75 3.07
C SER A 133 12.41 -10.43 1.68
N GLU A 134 12.28 -11.44 0.82
CA GLU A 134 11.80 -11.31 -0.56
C GLU A 134 10.28 -11.06 -0.61
N ASN A 135 9.56 -11.50 0.42
CA ASN A 135 8.11 -11.32 0.55
C ASN A 135 7.73 -10.04 1.31
N ARG A 136 8.64 -9.07 1.39
CA ARG A 136 8.43 -7.81 2.11
C ARG A 136 8.73 -6.61 1.23
N ILE A 137 7.85 -5.62 1.30
CA ILE A 137 8.06 -4.31 0.71
C ILE A 137 8.50 -3.37 1.82
N ASN A 138 9.63 -2.69 1.62
CA ASN A 138 10.13 -1.68 2.55
C ASN A 138 9.54 -0.31 2.20
N LEU A 139 8.61 0.16 3.02
CA LEU A 139 7.90 1.42 2.78
C LEU A 139 8.82 2.64 2.86
N ASN A 140 9.85 2.60 3.72
CA ASN A 140 10.80 3.70 3.87
C ASN A 140 11.63 3.90 2.60
N THR A 141 12.08 2.83 1.96
CA THR A 141 12.85 2.95 0.71
C THR A 141 11.96 3.21 -0.49
N SER A 142 10.73 2.69 -0.50
CA SER A 142 9.80 2.88 -1.62
C SER A 142 9.18 4.28 -1.65
N LEU A 143 8.82 4.83 -0.49
CA LEU A 143 8.21 6.16 -0.38
C LEU A 143 9.27 7.24 -0.16
N ASP A 144 10.24 6.98 0.72
CA ASP A 144 11.29 7.90 1.16
C ASP A 144 10.74 9.30 1.43
N ILE A 145 9.87 9.37 2.45
CA ILE A 145 9.18 10.59 2.85
C ILE A 145 10.03 11.27 3.94
N PRO A 146 10.72 12.38 3.63
CA PRO A 146 11.40 13.16 4.67
C PRO A 146 10.37 13.84 5.57
N SER A 147 10.84 14.49 6.65
CA SER A 147 9.95 15.37 7.41
C SER A 147 9.45 16.49 6.50
N ILE A 148 8.14 16.73 6.49
CA ILE A 148 7.50 17.82 5.74
C ILE A 148 7.00 18.85 6.74
N SER A 149 7.50 20.08 6.60
CA SER A 149 7.17 21.24 7.41
C SER A 149 7.65 22.48 6.67
N THR A 150 7.16 23.65 7.05
CA THR A 150 7.68 24.94 6.56
C THR A 150 9.19 25.03 6.75
N LYS A 151 9.71 24.57 7.90
CA LYS A 151 11.15 24.52 8.20
C LYS A 151 11.92 23.59 7.26
N SER A 152 11.49 22.35 7.11
CA SER A 152 12.21 21.37 6.27
C SER A 152 12.11 21.67 4.78
N LEU A 153 11.08 22.40 4.35
CA LEU A 153 10.95 22.92 2.98
C LEU A 153 11.66 24.27 2.76
N GLY A 154 12.29 24.84 3.80
CA GLY A 154 13.03 26.11 3.70
C GLY A 154 12.16 27.37 3.64
N LEU A 155 10.90 27.29 4.08
CA LEU A 155 9.87 28.34 3.96
C LEU A 155 9.67 29.17 5.24
N GLU A 156 10.42 28.89 6.30
CA GLU A 156 10.26 29.55 7.62
C GLU A 156 10.52 31.07 7.59
N LYS A 157 11.27 31.54 6.59
CA LYS A 157 11.65 32.96 6.42
C LYS A 157 10.84 33.71 5.35
N LEU A 158 9.80 33.11 4.79
CA LEU A 158 8.95 33.80 3.81
C LEU A 158 8.29 35.03 4.45
N SER A 159 8.51 36.20 3.85
CA SER A 159 8.06 37.50 4.35
C SER A 159 7.77 38.44 3.19
N VAL A 160 6.85 39.40 3.38
CA VAL A 160 6.60 40.41 2.34
C VAL A 160 7.73 41.45 2.36
N GLY A 161 8.82 41.11 1.66
CA GLY A 161 10.07 41.87 1.65
C GLY A 161 10.25 42.76 0.41
N SER A 162 11.52 42.98 0.04
CA SER A 162 11.86 43.68 -1.20
C SER A 162 11.56 42.82 -2.44
N LYS A 163 11.57 43.42 -3.64
CA LYS A 163 11.40 42.65 -4.89
C LYS A 163 12.41 41.52 -5.05
N GLN A 164 13.67 41.75 -4.64
CA GLN A 164 14.72 40.73 -4.69
C GLN A 164 14.42 39.56 -3.75
N ASP A 165 13.88 39.85 -2.56
CA ASP A 165 13.46 38.83 -1.61
C ASP A 165 12.32 38.00 -2.19
N GLY A 166 11.30 38.65 -2.77
CA GLY A 166 10.16 37.94 -3.36
C GLY A 166 10.54 36.99 -4.51
N PHE A 167 11.55 37.31 -5.34
CA PHE A 167 12.05 36.35 -6.33
C PHE A 167 12.73 35.13 -5.70
N ASN A 168 13.53 35.33 -4.65
CA ASN A 168 14.14 34.23 -3.89
C ASN A 168 13.07 33.34 -3.25
N GLU A 169 12.02 33.95 -2.71
CA GLU A 169 10.87 33.27 -2.11
C GLU A 169 10.10 32.43 -3.12
N LEU A 170 9.86 32.96 -4.33
CA LEU A 170 9.27 32.19 -5.41
C LEU A 170 10.12 30.97 -5.78
N MET A 171 11.44 31.10 -5.82
CA MET A 171 12.32 29.94 -6.06
C MET A 171 12.23 28.90 -4.93
N MET A 172 12.16 29.32 -3.67
CA MET A 172 11.96 28.41 -2.53
C MET A 172 10.62 27.67 -2.64
N LEU A 173 9.56 28.36 -3.05
CA LEU A 173 8.24 27.75 -3.25
C LEU A 173 8.20 26.78 -4.43
N GLU A 174 8.88 27.09 -5.54
CA GLU A 174 9.02 26.16 -6.67
C GLU A 174 9.78 24.89 -6.26
N ASN A 175 10.87 25.05 -5.50
CA ASN A 175 11.63 23.91 -4.97
C ASN A 175 10.76 23.05 -4.03
N ALA A 176 9.99 23.67 -3.14
CA ALA A 176 9.06 22.97 -2.27
C ALA A 176 7.99 22.20 -3.06
N LEU A 177 7.37 22.83 -4.07
CA LEU A 177 6.42 22.19 -4.97
C LEU A 177 7.05 21.00 -5.70
N ALA A 178 8.27 21.16 -6.22
CA ALA A 178 8.99 20.10 -6.90
C ALA A 178 9.25 18.89 -5.99
N ILE A 179 9.59 19.11 -4.72
CA ILE A 179 9.74 18.05 -3.72
C ILE A 179 8.41 17.30 -3.54
N ILE A 180 7.31 18.01 -3.32
CA ILE A 180 5.99 17.37 -3.14
C ILE A 180 5.57 16.57 -4.38
N ILE A 181 5.79 17.09 -5.58
CA ILE A 181 5.52 16.39 -6.84
C ILE A 181 6.33 15.09 -6.94
N GLN A 182 7.62 15.11 -6.59
CA GLN A 182 8.44 13.90 -6.58
C GLN A 182 7.92 12.86 -5.57
N LEU A 183 7.51 13.29 -4.38
CA LEU A 183 6.93 12.39 -3.38
C LEU A 183 5.60 11.78 -3.85
N LYS A 184 4.76 12.54 -4.58
CA LYS A 184 3.56 12.03 -5.24
C LYS A 184 3.89 10.98 -6.29
N GLN A 185 4.92 11.21 -7.12
CA GLN A 185 5.35 10.25 -8.14
C GLN A 185 5.83 8.93 -7.52
N ARG A 186 6.63 8.99 -6.45
CA ARG A 186 7.06 7.79 -5.69
C ARG A 186 5.88 7.02 -5.11
N SER A 187 4.93 7.73 -4.51
CA SER A 187 3.71 7.13 -3.94
C SER A 187 2.83 6.46 -5.00
N SER A 188 2.68 7.11 -6.15
CA SER A 188 1.96 6.55 -7.30
C SER A 188 2.63 5.29 -7.85
N SER A 189 3.96 5.32 -8.01
CA SER A 189 4.73 4.15 -8.43
C SER A 189 4.55 2.97 -7.47
N LEU A 190 4.63 3.23 -6.15
CA LEU A 190 4.37 2.19 -5.15
C LEU A 190 2.92 1.70 -5.21
N ARG A 191 1.92 2.58 -5.41
CA ARG A 191 0.53 2.14 -5.57
C ARG A 191 0.39 1.17 -6.75
N SER A 192 0.90 1.53 -7.93
CA SER A 192 0.82 0.65 -9.11
C SER A 192 1.53 -0.69 -8.87
N HIS A 193 2.64 -0.67 -8.12
CA HIS A 193 3.30 -1.90 -7.71
C HIS A 193 2.40 -2.74 -6.78
N LEU A 194 1.78 -2.13 -5.76
CA LEU A 194 0.86 -2.83 -4.86
C LEU A 194 -0.40 -3.35 -5.56
N GLU A 195 -0.93 -2.63 -6.56
CA GLU A 195 -2.05 -3.11 -7.39
C GLU A 195 -1.67 -4.38 -8.14
N LYS A 196 -0.46 -4.41 -8.72
CA LYS A 196 0.06 -5.60 -9.39
C LYS A 196 0.26 -6.76 -8.42
N VAL A 197 0.80 -6.50 -7.23
CA VAL A 197 0.96 -7.51 -6.17
C VAL A 197 -0.39 -8.07 -5.74
N ASN A 198 -1.40 -7.23 -5.55
CA ASN A 198 -2.76 -7.66 -5.23
C ASN A 198 -3.35 -8.57 -6.31
N GLN A 199 -3.19 -8.23 -7.59
CA GLN A 199 -3.64 -9.09 -8.69
C GLN A 199 -2.99 -10.47 -8.63
N TYR A 200 -1.68 -10.54 -8.39
CA TYR A 200 -0.98 -11.82 -8.24
C TYR A 200 -1.47 -12.61 -7.02
N LEU A 201 -1.69 -11.95 -5.88
CA LEU A 201 -2.20 -12.60 -4.68
C LEU A 201 -3.63 -13.13 -4.89
N SER A 202 -4.52 -12.37 -5.53
CA SER A 202 -5.88 -12.83 -5.86
C SER A 202 -5.86 -14.09 -6.73
N ILE A 203 -5.06 -14.10 -7.80
CA ILE A 203 -4.91 -15.28 -8.67
C ILE A 203 -4.35 -16.47 -7.89
N SER A 204 -3.36 -16.24 -7.00
CA SER A 204 -2.77 -17.30 -6.18
C SER A 204 -3.79 -17.88 -5.20
N ILE A 205 -4.62 -17.04 -4.57
CA ILE A 205 -5.70 -17.44 -3.67
C ILE A 205 -6.72 -18.29 -4.43
N GLU A 206 -7.15 -17.86 -5.62
CA GLU A 206 -8.08 -18.60 -6.47
C GLU A 206 -7.51 -19.97 -6.89
N ASN A 207 -6.24 -20.03 -7.28
CA ASN A 207 -5.57 -21.28 -7.63
C ASN A 207 -5.46 -22.23 -6.42
N HIS A 208 -5.13 -21.72 -5.23
CA HIS A 208 -5.11 -22.53 -4.01
C HIS A 208 -6.51 -23.02 -3.62
N HIS A 209 -7.54 -22.18 -3.76
CA HIS A 209 -8.92 -22.58 -3.54
C HIS A 209 -9.32 -23.71 -4.51
N ALA A 210 -9.06 -23.56 -5.80
CA ALA A 210 -9.32 -24.58 -6.82
C ALA A 210 -8.60 -25.90 -6.50
N ALA A 211 -7.32 -25.83 -6.11
CA ALA A 211 -6.53 -27.00 -5.71
C ALA A 211 -7.08 -27.70 -4.46
N ASN A 212 -7.55 -26.95 -3.46
CA ASN A 212 -8.16 -27.50 -2.25
C ASN A 212 -9.56 -28.08 -2.51
N THR A 213 -10.30 -27.56 -3.48
CA THR A 213 -11.62 -28.09 -3.88
C THR A 213 -11.54 -29.26 -4.87
N ALA A 214 -10.37 -29.50 -5.47
CA ALA A 214 -10.19 -30.64 -6.36
C ALA A 214 -10.35 -31.94 -5.55
N PRO A 215 -11.25 -32.86 -5.95
CA PRO A 215 -11.62 -34.02 -5.14
C PRO A 215 -10.44 -34.98 -5.03
N TYR A 216 -9.81 -35.05 -3.86
CA TYR A 216 -8.77 -36.04 -3.58
C TYR A 216 -8.78 -36.47 -2.10
N SER A 217 -9.74 -37.31 -1.75
CA SER A 217 -9.41 -38.44 -0.87
C SER A 217 -9.74 -39.74 -1.59
N CYS A 218 -8.86 -40.74 -1.44
CA CYS A 218 -9.16 -42.11 -1.85
C CYS A 218 -10.50 -42.55 -1.23
N GLU A 219 -10.77 -42.08 -0.01
CA GLU A 219 -12.01 -42.27 0.74
C GLU A 219 -13.27 -41.69 0.05
N GLN A 220 -13.20 -40.50 -0.55
CA GLN A 220 -14.30 -39.92 -1.34
C GLN A 220 -14.47 -40.64 -2.68
N ALA A 221 -13.38 -41.08 -3.30
CA ALA A 221 -13.44 -41.90 -4.52
C ALA A 221 -14.02 -43.30 -4.23
N GLU A 222 -13.64 -43.91 -3.11
CA GLU A 222 -14.18 -45.17 -2.60
C GLU A 222 -15.65 -45.01 -2.19
N GLU A 223 -16.03 -43.90 -1.55
CA GLU A 223 -17.42 -43.60 -1.23
C GLU A 223 -18.26 -43.42 -2.50
N LEU A 224 -17.77 -42.69 -3.50
CA LEU A 224 -18.44 -42.56 -4.79
C LEU A 224 -18.59 -43.91 -5.51
N ILE A 225 -17.56 -44.76 -5.48
CA ILE A 225 -17.62 -46.11 -6.04
C ILE A 225 -18.61 -46.98 -5.25
N ARG A 226 -18.63 -46.89 -3.92
CA ARG A 226 -19.57 -47.60 -3.04
C ARG A 226 -21.01 -47.18 -3.36
N VAL A 227 -21.28 -45.87 -3.37
CA VAL A 227 -22.60 -45.32 -3.70
C VAL A 227 -23.04 -45.74 -5.11
N ALA A 228 -22.14 -45.67 -6.10
CA ALA A 228 -22.45 -46.14 -7.46
C ALA A 228 -22.74 -47.65 -7.54
N THR A 229 -22.05 -48.45 -6.72
CA THR A 229 -22.28 -49.90 -6.62
C THR A 229 -23.62 -50.19 -5.94
N ASP A 230 -23.95 -49.47 -4.87
CA ASP A 230 -25.22 -49.60 -4.16
C ASP A 230 -26.41 -49.21 -5.05
N PHE A 231 -26.29 -48.14 -5.85
CA PHE A 231 -27.32 -47.75 -6.83
C PHE A 231 -27.56 -48.81 -7.93
N ARG A 232 -26.52 -49.53 -8.34
CA ARG A 232 -26.65 -50.61 -9.32
C ARG A 232 -27.40 -51.80 -8.73
N ASN A 233 -27.06 -52.19 -7.51
CA ASN A 233 -27.70 -53.32 -6.84
C ASN A 233 -29.20 -53.08 -6.60
N ILE A 234 -29.63 -51.84 -6.34
CA ILE A 234 -31.04 -51.48 -6.17
C ILE A 234 -31.84 -51.60 -7.50
N ASN A 235 -31.19 -51.39 -8.65
CA ASN A 235 -31.84 -51.48 -9.97
C ASN A 235 -31.81 -52.89 -10.58
N ASP A 236 -30.98 -53.81 -10.04
CA ASP A 236 -30.94 -55.21 -10.45
C ASP A 236 -31.97 -56.08 -9.67
N ASP A 237 -32.65 -55.52 -8.65
CA ASP A 237 -33.70 -56.16 -7.83
C ASP A 237 -35.15 -55.85 -8.32
N TYR A 238 -35.32 -55.32 -9.54
CA TYR A 238 -36.62 -55.10 -10.20
C TYR A 238 -36.74 -55.83 -11.55
#